data_AF-A0A7T5RG07-F1
#
_entry.id   AF-A0A7T5RG07-F1
#
_cell.length_a   1.000
_cell.length_b   1.000
_cell.length_c   1.000
_cell.angle_alpha   90.00
_cell.angle_beta   90.00
_cell.angle_gamma   90.00
#
_symmetry.space_group_name_H-M   'P 1'
#
loop_
_entity.id
_entity.type
_entity.pdbx_description
1 polymer ?
#
loop_
_entity_poly.entity_id
_entity_poly.type
_entity_poly.pdbx_seq_one_letter_code
_entity_poly.pdbx_strand_id
1 'polypeptide(L)'
;MSMFLGQFEMKFVGVGRVVLPKSLREEINGKKLVLRIEEEVIEGYSRQDWESTFKLEERILDERRLIFSASYSAELDHQGRLVIPATLLELAKLGSEIVIIGVGDHFEIWDKSRWQEKLAKLKEEYENLS
;
A
#
# COMPACT_ATOMS: atom_id res chain seq x y z
N MET A 1 1.42 -16.44 -3.10
CA MET A 1 1.45 -15.26 -3.98
C MET A 1 0.05 -14.72 -3.99
N SER A 2 -0.15 -13.55 -3.39
CA SER A 2 -1.46 -12.90 -3.33
C SER A 2 -1.75 -12.16 -4.64
N MET A 3 -3.02 -11.87 -4.91
CA MET A 3 -3.45 -11.10 -6.08
C MET A 3 -4.37 -9.95 -5.66
N PHE A 4 -3.80 -8.79 -5.39
CA PHE A 4 -4.55 -7.60 -4.99
C PHE A 4 -5.14 -6.89 -6.20
N LEU A 5 -6.47 -6.76 -6.24
CA LEU A 5 -7.22 -6.20 -7.36
C LEU A 5 -8.29 -5.21 -6.92
N GLY A 6 -8.60 -4.27 -7.82
CA GLY A 6 -9.72 -3.34 -7.69
C GLY A 6 -9.32 -1.97 -7.15
N GLN A 7 -10.31 -1.07 -7.08
CA GLN A 7 -10.19 0.29 -6.54
C GLN A 7 -11.33 0.54 -5.56
N PHE A 8 -11.00 1.05 -4.36
CA PHE A 8 -11.93 1.23 -3.26
C PHE A 8 -11.77 2.61 -2.66
N GLU A 9 -12.80 3.46 -2.78
CA GLU A 9 -12.81 4.79 -2.16
C GLU A 9 -13.35 4.73 -0.73
N MET A 10 -12.69 5.44 0.19
CA MET A 10 -13.03 5.39 1.61
C MET A 10 -12.88 6.77 2.25
N LYS A 11 -13.71 7.06 3.26
CA LYS A 11 -13.46 8.18 4.18
C LYS A 11 -12.32 7.81 5.13
N PHE A 12 -11.45 8.77 5.41
CA PHE A 12 -10.34 8.63 6.34
C PHE A 12 -10.39 9.74 7.38
N VAL A 13 -10.33 9.36 8.66
CA VAL A 13 -10.52 10.30 9.79
C VAL A 13 -9.18 10.61 10.47
N GLY A 14 -8.04 10.38 9.80
CA GLY A 14 -6.70 10.75 10.27
C GLY A 14 -6.14 9.89 11.42
N VAL A 15 -6.99 9.25 12.23
CA VAL A 15 -6.54 8.46 13.39
C VAL A 15 -6.25 7.01 12.99
N GLY A 16 -5.21 6.83 12.18
CA GLY A 16 -4.38 5.63 12.03
C GLY A 16 -5.02 4.26 11.80
N ARG A 17 -6.34 4.14 11.64
CA ARG A 17 -7.02 2.88 11.35
C ARG A 17 -7.72 2.98 10.02
N VAL A 18 -7.37 2.05 9.12
CA VAL A 18 -8.03 1.88 7.83
C VAL A 18 -8.68 0.51 7.82
N VAL A 19 -9.97 0.46 7.50
CA VAL A 19 -10.64 -0.82 7.24
C VAL A 19 -10.18 -1.29 5.88
N LEU A 20 -9.57 -2.47 5.78
CA LEU A 20 -9.19 -2.98 4.47
C LEU A 20 -10.42 -3.61 3.77
N PRO A 21 -10.67 -3.32 2.48
CA PRO A 21 -11.75 -3.95 1.70
C PRO A 21 -11.73 -5.48 1.82
N LYS A 22 -12.92 -6.10 1.80
CA LYS A 22 -13.06 -7.55 2.03
C LYS A 22 -12.21 -8.38 1.06
N SER A 23 -12.24 -8.07 -0.23
CA SER A 23 -11.46 -8.77 -1.26
C SER A 23 -9.96 -8.71 -0.98
N LEU A 24 -9.42 -7.55 -0.62
CA LEU A 24 -7.99 -7.40 -0.31
C LEU A 24 -7.61 -8.13 1.00
N ARG A 25 -8.53 -8.24 1.96
CA ARG A 25 -8.28 -9.01 3.20
C ARG A 25 -8.16 -10.49 2.95
N GLU A 26 -8.96 -11.03 2.03
CA GLU A 26 -8.96 -12.46 1.67
C GLU A 26 -7.64 -12.88 1.01
N GLU A 27 -6.96 -11.94 0.35
CA GLU A 27 -5.64 -12.14 -0.24
C GLU A 27 -4.50 -12.20 0.79
N ILE A 28 -4.68 -11.68 2.02
CA ILE A 28 -3.63 -11.65 3.04
C ILE A 28 -3.59 -12.97 3.82
N ASN A 29 -2.74 -13.90 3.37
CA ASN A 29 -2.55 -15.18 4.04
C ASN A 29 -1.90 -15.00 5.43
N GLY A 30 -2.59 -15.42 6.50
CA GLY A 30 -2.05 -15.36 7.86
C GLY A 30 -2.12 -13.99 8.56
N LYS A 31 -2.92 -13.04 8.04
CA LYS A 31 -3.20 -11.70 8.61
C LYS A 31 -2.00 -10.76 8.82
N LYS A 32 -0.78 -11.21 8.58
CA LYS A 32 0.45 -10.42 8.69
C LYS A 32 0.82 -9.81 7.36
N LEU A 33 1.18 -8.54 7.41
CA LEU A 33 1.55 -7.76 6.24
C LEU A 33 2.76 -6.86 6.55
N VAL A 34 3.35 -6.34 5.50
CA VAL A 34 4.36 -5.29 5.57
C VAL A 34 3.78 -4.04 4.93
N LEU A 35 3.85 -2.93 5.66
CA LEU A 35 3.54 -1.60 5.14
C LEU A 35 4.84 -0.87 4.85
N ARG A 36 4.88 -0.15 3.73
CA ARG A 36 5.99 0.71 3.36
C ARG A 36 5.45 2.03 2.83
N ILE A 37 6.26 3.07 2.89
CA ILE A 37 6.02 4.30 2.12
C ILE A 37 6.99 4.36 0.95
N GLU A 38 6.47 4.65 -0.22
CA GLU A 38 7.23 5.09 -1.39
C GLU A 38 6.67 6.45 -1.83
N GLU A 39 7.53 7.46 -1.88
CA GLU A 39 7.13 8.87 -2.04
C GLU A 39 6.05 9.30 -1.02
N GLU A 40 4.79 9.41 -1.45
CA GLU A 40 3.64 9.76 -0.60
C GLU A 40 2.52 8.71 -0.66
N VAL A 41 2.88 7.47 -1.02
CA VAL A 41 1.98 6.33 -1.21
C VAL A 41 2.32 5.25 -0.22
N ILE A 42 1.32 4.74 0.50
CA ILE A 42 1.52 3.61 1.41
C ILE A 42 1.28 2.33 0.64
N GLU A 43 2.31 1.51 0.52
CA GLU A 43 2.24 0.17 -0.05
C GLU A 43 1.96 -0.86 1.05
N GLY A 44 1.19 -1.88 0.74
CA GLY A 44 0.86 -2.97 1.63
C GLY A 44 1.00 -4.33 0.96
N TYR A 45 1.90 -5.15 1.50
CA TYR A 45 2.23 -6.47 0.98
C TYR A 45 1.77 -7.56 1.93
N SER A 46 1.30 -8.69 1.41
CA SER A 46 1.31 -9.91 2.23
C SER A 46 2.76 -10.20 2.64
N ARG A 47 2.97 -10.81 3.81
CA ARG A 47 4.34 -11.13 4.24
C ARG A 47 5.08 -12.02 3.23
N GLN A 48 4.38 -12.95 2.59
CA GLN A 48 4.96 -13.83 1.59
C GLN A 48 5.40 -13.06 0.33
N ASP A 49 4.55 -12.14 -0.16
CA ASP A 49 4.87 -11.39 -1.37
C ASP A 49 6.02 -10.42 -1.11
N TRP A 50 6.04 -9.76 0.06
CA TRP A 50 7.16 -8.92 0.48
C TRP A 50 8.50 -9.67 0.43
N GLU A 51 8.55 -10.87 1.01
CA GLU A 51 9.77 -11.71 1.03
C GLU A 51 10.20 -12.12 -0.40
N SER A 52 9.24 -12.27 -1.33
CA SER A 52 9.53 -12.59 -2.73
C SER A 52 9.94 -11.39 -3.58
N THR A 53 9.38 -10.20 -3.32
CA THR A 53 9.65 -8.95 -4.04
C THR A 53 10.97 -8.31 -3.58
N PHE A 54 11.29 -8.39 -2.29
CA PHE A 54 12.47 -7.75 -1.69
C PHE A 54 13.53 -8.75 -1.27
N LYS A 55 14.10 -9.43 -2.28
CA LYS A 55 15.23 -10.34 -2.09
C LYS A 55 16.47 -9.59 -1.62
N LEU A 56 17.01 -10.03 -0.48
CA LEU A 56 18.12 -9.34 0.20
C LEU A 56 19.44 -9.52 -0.53
N GLU A 57 19.64 -10.69 -1.15
CA GLU A 57 20.83 -11.08 -1.89
C GLU A 57 21.03 -10.27 -3.18
N GLU A 58 19.97 -9.65 -3.70
CA GLU A 58 19.99 -8.84 -4.91
C GLU A 58 20.28 -7.35 -4.63
N ARG A 59 20.47 -6.95 -3.35
CA ARG A 59 20.50 -5.54 -2.94
C ARG A 59 21.74 -5.17 -2.12
N ILE A 60 22.27 -3.97 -2.36
CA ILE A 60 23.37 -3.42 -1.56
C ILE A 60 22.86 -2.90 -0.20
N LEU A 61 23.77 -2.70 0.76
CA LEU A 61 23.39 -2.34 2.14
C LEU A 61 22.61 -1.03 2.23
N ASP A 62 22.92 -0.02 1.41
CA ASP A 62 22.24 1.27 1.47
C ASP A 62 20.83 1.21 0.91
N GLU A 63 20.58 0.42 -0.15
CA GLU A 63 19.21 0.14 -0.63
C GLU A 63 18.40 -0.57 0.45
N ARG A 64 19.00 -1.53 1.14
CA ARG A 64 18.35 -2.22 2.26
C ARG A 64 18.01 -1.23 3.37
N ARG A 65 18.92 -0.32 3.73
CA ARG A 65 18.63 0.72 4.73
C ARG A 65 17.44 1.57 4.29
N LEU A 66 17.40 2.02 3.04
CA LEU A 66 16.31 2.84 2.52
C LEU A 66 14.96 2.09 2.59
N ILE A 67 14.89 0.88 2.02
CA ILE A 67 13.65 0.10 1.93
C ILE A 67 13.16 -0.32 3.31
N PHE A 68 14.01 -0.98 4.11
CA PHE A 68 13.59 -1.61 5.35
C PHE A 68 13.40 -0.60 6.50
N SER A 69 14.08 0.55 6.49
CA SER A 69 13.82 1.60 7.49
C SER A 69 12.49 2.33 7.25
N ALA A 70 12.01 2.35 6.01
CA ALA A 70 10.71 2.88 5.62
C ALA A 70 9.58 1.84 5.70
N SER A 71 9.84 0.65 6.26
CA SER A 71 8.90 -0.48 6.29
C SER A 71 8.55 -0.90 7.71
N TYR A 72 7.29 -1.31 7.90
CA TYR A 72 6.71 -1.65 9.19
C TYR A 72 5.93 -2.96 9.11
N SER A 73 6.10 -3.81 10.11
CA SER A 73 5.23 -4.99 10.27
C SER A 73 3.86 -4.55 10.77
N ALA A 74 2.81 -5.10 10.18
CA ALA A 74 1.45 -4.84 10.59
C ALA A 74 0.59 -6.12 10.56
N GLU A 75 -0.53 -6.09 11.27
CA GLU A 75 -1.46 -7.20 11.35
C GLU A 75 -2.90 -6.67 11.27
N LEU A 76 -3.77 -7.42 10.59
CA LEU A 76 -5.20 -7.15 10.59
C LEU A 76 -5.84 -7.58 11.90
N ASP A 77 -6.61 -6.69 12.51
CA ASP A 77 -7.43 -7.06 13.67
C ASP A 77 -8.63 -7.95 13.28
N HIS A 78 -9.42 -8.37 14.27
CA HIS A 78 -10.60 -9.22 14.07
C HIS A 78 -11.69 -8.59 13.19
N GLN A 79 -11.68 -7.27 13.02
CA GLN A 79 -12.61 -6.53 12.14
C GLN A 79 -12.02 -6.31 10.75
N GLY A 80 -10.77 -6.73 10.52
CA GLY A 80 -10.05 -6.48 9.28
C GLY A 80 -9.52 -5.04 9.17
N ARG A 81 -9.31 -4.36 10.29
CA ARG A 81 -8.69 -3.04 10.32
C ARG A 81 -7.19 -3.18 10.40
N LEU A 82 -6.52 -2.29 9.69
CA LEU A 82 -5.10 -2.08 9.71
C LEU A 82 -4.77 -0.83 10.52
N VAL A 83 -3.79 -0.92 11.42
CA VAL A 83 -3.20 0.26 12.06
C VAL A 83 -2.03 0.74 11.20
N ILE A 84 -2.12 1.95 10.66
CA ILE A 84 -1.05 2.60 9.92
C ILE A 84 -0.13 3.31 10.92
N PRO A 85 1.18 3.03 10.93
CA PRO A 85 2.15 3.74 11.76
C PRO A 85 2.11 5.26 11.51
N ALA A 86 2.26 6.06 12.57
CA ALA A 86 2.19 7.51 12.50
C ALA A 86 3.17 8.11 11.48
N THR A 87 4.40 7.57 11.40
CA THR A 87 5.40 7.99 10.41
C THR A 87 4.89 7.84 8.98
N LEU A 88 4.23 6.72 8.64
CA LEU A 88 3.69 6.51 7.29
C LEU A 88 2.54 7.47 7.00
N LEU A 89 1.69 7.77 8.00
CA LEU A 89 0.61 8.75 7.84
C LEU A 89 1.14 10.16 7.57
N GLU A 90 2.18 10.57 8.31
CA GLU A 90 2.81 11.88 8.16
C GLU A 90 3.41 12.04 6.76
N LEU A 91 4.16 11.04 6.30
CA LEU A 91 4.80 11.04 4.98
C LEU A 91 3.78 10.93 3.85
N ALA A 92 2.72 10.11 4.03
CA ALA A 92 1.69 9.94 3.04
C ALA A 92 0.78 11.16 2.88
N LYS A 93 0.69 12.08 3.86
CA LYS A 93 -0.15 13.30 3.76
C LYS A 93 -1.59 13.02 3.30
N LEU A 94 -2.20 11.96 3.84
CA LEU A 94 -3.56 11.55 3.46
C LEU A 94 -4.59 12.58 3.93
N GLY A 95 -5.49 12.99 3.03
CA GLY A 95 -6.63 13.83 3.35
C GLY A 95 -7.81 13.06 3.96
N SER A 96 -9.00 13.67 3.93
CA SER A 96 -10.23 13.06 4.48
C SER A 96 -10.82 11.94 3.61
N GLU A 97 -10.31 11.77 2.40
CA GLU A 97 -10.72 10.74 1.46
C GLU A 97 -9.48 10.04 0.91
N ILE A 98 -9.51 8.72 0.96
CA ILE A 98 -8.44 7.87 0.45
C ILE A 98 -8.97 6.93 -0.61
N VAL A 99 -8.06 6.40 -1.42
CA VAL A 99 -8.34 5.34 -2.37
C VAL A 99 -7.36 4.20 -2.10
N ILE A 100 -7.89 3.00 -1.95
CA ILE A 100 -7.09 1.77 -1.87
C ILE A 100 -7.19 1.07 -3.21
N ILE A 101 -6.05 0.78 -3.84
CA ILE A 101 -6.00 0.07 -5.11
C ILE A 101 -5.18 -1.20 -4.98
N GLY A 102 -5.54 -2.22 -5.74
CA GLY A 102 -4.69 -3.39 -5.95
C GLY A 102 -3.90 -3.26 -7.26
N VAL A 103 -2.60 -3.53 -7.20
CA VAL A 103 -1.70 -3.46 -8.37
C VAL A 103 -1.08 -4.82 -8.70
N GLY A 104 -1.72 -5.91 -8.27
CA GLY A 104 -1.29 -7.28 -8.50
C GLY A 104 -0.59 -7.87 -7.28
N ASP A 105 0.70 -7.56 -7.09
CA ASP A 105 1.53 -8.13 -6.01
C ASP A 105 1.35 -7.44 -4.66
N HIS A 106 0.80 -6.22 -4.65
CA HIS A 106 0.49 -5.46 -3.44
C HIS A 106 -0.72 -4.55 -3.61
N PHE A 107 -1.16 -3.94 -2.52
CA PHE A 107 -2.13 -2.86 -2.54
C PHE A 107 -1.45 -1.53 -2.19
N GLU A 108 -2.02 -0.43 -2.67
CA GLU A 108 -1.55 0.92 -2.38
C GLU A 108 -2.68 1.72 -1.73
N ILE A 109 -2.33 2.63 -0.81
CA ILE A 109 -3.25 3.58 -0.18
C ILE A 109 -2.81 4.99 -0.59
N TRP A 110 -3.72 5.68 -1.27
CA TRP A 110 -3.51 7.01 -1.81
C TRP A 110 -4.43 8.03 -1.14
N ASP A 111 -3.98 9.27 -1.10
CA ASP A 111 -4.90 10.39 -1.06
C ASP A 111 -5.72 10.43 -2.36
N LYS A 112 -7.04 10.67 -2.24
CA LYS A 112 -7.95 10.58 -3.38
C LYS A 112 -7.63 11.56 -4.50
N SER A 113 -7.26 12.81 -4.21
CA SER A 113 -7.01 13.78 -5.28
C SER A 113 -5.72 13.43 -6.03
N ARG A 114 -4.67 13.03 -5.30
CA ARG A 114 -3.41 12.60 -5.92
C ARG A 114 -3.59 11.35 -6.79
N TRP A 115 -4.40 10.38 -6.36
CA TRP A 115 -4.71 9.22 -7.21
C TRP A 115 -5.41 9.62 -8.50
N GLN A 116 -6.39 10.53 -8.43
CA GLN A 116 -7.10 10.98 -9.63
C GLN A 116 -6.17 11.68 -10.63
N GLU A 117 -5.25 12.52 -10.14
CA GLU A 117 -4.22 13.14 -10.96
C GLU A 117 -3.27 12.11 -11.60
N LYS A 118 -2.80 11.13 -10.81
CA LYS A 118 -1.94 10.05 -11.31
C LYS A 118 -2.65 9.21 -12.36
N LEU A 119 -3.90 8.84 -12.12
CA LEU A 119 -4.70 8.02 -13.03
C LEU A 119 -4.97 8.74 -14.36
N ALA A 120 -5.19 10.06 -14.35
CA ALA A 120 -5.35 10.84 -15.58
C ALA A 120 -4.09 10.78 -16.44
N LYS A 121 -2.91 10.98 -15.82
CA LYS A 121 -1.60 10.88 -16.51
C LYS A 121 -1.36 9.48 -17.05
N LEU A 122 -1.62 8.45 -16.26
CA LEU A 122 -1.45 7.05 -16.69
C LEU A 122 -2.33 6.70 -17.90
N LYS A 123 -3.56 7.23 -17.98
CA LYS A 123 -4.44 7.02 -19.13
C LYS A 123 -3.90 7.70 -20.39
N GLU A 124 -3.45 8.94 -20.27
CA GLU A 124 -2.83 9.68 -21.39
C GLU A 124 -1.56 8.97 -21.89
N GLU A 125 -0.70 8.53 -20.98
CA GLU A 125 0.50 7.76 -21.33
C GLU A 125 0.16 6.43 -22.02
N TYR A 126 -0.85 5.71 -21.53
CA TYR A 126 -1.28 4.45 -22.13
C TYR A 126 -1.87 4.63 -23.54
N GLU A 127 -2.70 5.68 -23.73
CA GLU A 127 -3.25 6.03 -25.04
C GLU A 127 -2.16 6.43 -26.04
N ASN A 128 -1.08 7.07 -25.59
CA ASN A 128 0.05 7.44 -26.46
C ASN A 128 0.95 6.24 -26.84
N LEU A 129 0.85 5.12 -26.11
CA LEU A 129 1.59 3.89 -26.37
C LEU A 129 0.81 2.89 -27.25
N SER A 130 -0.50 3.08 -27.37
CA SER A 130 -1.42 2.26 -28.19
C SER A 130 -1.61 2.81 -29.59
#